data_AF-A0A382Q6I8-F1
#
_entry.id   AF-A0A382Q6I8-F1
#
_cell.length_a   1.000
_cell.length_b   1.000
_cell.length_c   1.000
_cell.angle_alpha   90.00
_cell.angle_beta   90.00
_cell.angle_gamma   90.00
#
_symmetry.space_group_name_H-M   'P 1'
#
loop_
_entity.id
_entity.type
_entity.pdbx_description
1 polymer ?
#
loop_
_entity_poly.entity_id
_entity_poly.type
_entity_poly.pdbx_seq_one_letter_code
_entity_poly.pdbx_strand_id
1 'polypeptide(L)'
;VGKTPIWEQRWKAKNRLTYATRIGDCTPGDLIGADPRRHMIRVFTQSEIARDVFGMRQATMRNCWRLIVGIAANKPLAIGFIEVDGGLRGLGVYLGVDYTTLCRNLNGWEDRQPPLVVAGHGKRTRARAPVAVI
;
A
#
# COMPACT_ATOMS: atom_id res chain seq x y z
N VAL A 1 7.69 3.85 -21.70
CA VAL A 1 8.47 3.17 -20.63
C VAL A 1 7.54 2.17 -19.96
N GLY A 2 7.79 0.87 -20.11
CA GLY A 2 6.89 -0.15 -19.53
C GLY A 2 6.90 -0.08 -18.00
N LYS A 3 5.71 -0.08 -17.37
CA LYS A 3 5.58 -0.12 -15.90
C LYS A 3 6.21 -1.42 -15.40
N THR A 4 7.27 -1.31 -14.58
CA THR A 4 7.90 -2.47 -13.91
C THR A 4 6.82 -3.25 -13.15
N PRO A 5 6.71 -4.58 -13.34
CA PRO A 5 5.71 -5.39 -12.65
C PRO A 5 5.75 -5.20 -11.12
N ILE A 6 4.59 -5.16 -10.48
CA ILE A 6 4.44 -4.88 -9.04
C ILE A 6 5.21 -5.87 -8.15
N TRP A 7 5.36 -7.13 -8.58
CA TRP A 7 6.14 -8.14 -7.87
C TRP A 7 7.64 -7.87 -7.92
N GLU A 8 8.13 -7.27 -9.00
CA GLU A 8 9.54 -6.90 -9.14
C GLU A 8 9.83 -5.69 -8.25
N GLN A 9 8.88 -4.76 -8.11
CA GLN A 9 8.97 -3.68 -7.13
C GLN A 9 8.97 -4.23 -5.69
N ARG A 10 8.10 -5.18 -5.35
CA ARG A 10 8.10 -5.87 -4.04
C ARG A 10 9.42 -6.56 -3.76
N TRP A 11 9.93 -7.28 -4.74
CA TRP A 11 11.20 -7.99 -4.64
C TRP A 11 12.37 -7.02 -4.42
N LYS A 12 12.45 -5.93 -5.20
CA LYS A 12 13.45 -4.87 -5.02
C LYS A 12 13.36 -4.23 -3.63
N ALA A 13 12.15 -3.89 -3.17
CA ALA A 13 11.93 -3.29 -1.86
C ALA A 13 12.33 -4.23 -0.72
N LYS A 14 11.94 -5.52 -0.81
CA LYS A 14 12.35 -6.57 0.16
C LYS A 14 13.86 -6.76 0.19
N ASN A 15 14.52 -6.75 -0.96
CA ASN A 15 15.98 -6.89 -1.02
C ASN A 15 16.69 -5.68 -0.43
N ARG A 16 16.20 -4.45 -0.69
CA ARG A 16 16.72 -3.24 -0.05
C ARG A 16 16.59 -3.30 1.47
N LEU A 17 15.42 -3.73 1.97
CA LEU A 17 15.21 -3.93 3.39
C LEU A 17 16.19 -4.96 3.98
N THR A 18 16.31 -6.12 3.32
CA THR A 18 17.23 -7.21 3.74
C THR A 18 18.69 -6.76 3.74
N TYR A 19 19.08 -5.96 2.75
CA TYR A 19 20.43 -5.42 2.67
C TYR A 19 20.69 -4.40 3.78
N ALA A 20 19.72 -3.52 4.07
CA ALA A 20 19.81 -2.54 5.14
C ALA A 20 19.91 -3.21 6.52
N THR A 21 19.11 -4.25 6.79
CA THR A 21 19.19 -5.02 8.04
C THR A 21 20.53 -5.71 8.21
N ARG A 22 21.10 -6.22 7.11
CA ARG A 22 22.40 -6.88 7.13
C ARG A 22 23.55 -5.91 7.39
N ILE A 23 23.53 -4.72 6.76
CA ILE A 23 24.54 -3.67 7.02
C ILE A 23 24.43 -3.15 8.45
N GLY A 24 23.20 -2.93 8.93
CA GLY A 24 22.95 -2.38 10.26
C GLY A 24 23.03 -3.38 11.40
N ASP A 25 23.33 -4.66 11.12
CA ASP A 25 23.32 -5.77 12.08
C ASP A 25 22.07 -5.78 12.97
N CYS A 26 20.90 -5.63 12.35
CA CYS A 26 19.64 -5.43 13.05
C CYS A 26 18.48 -6.17 12.40
N THR A 27 17.34 -6.24 13.07
CA THR A 27 16.12 -6.82 12.50
C THR A 27 15.36 -5.76 11.69
N PRO A 28 14.42 -6.16 10.80
CA PRO A 28 13.54 -5.20 10.12
C PRO A 28 12.75 -4.29 11.07
N GLY A 29 12.49 -4.74 12.29
CA GLY A 29 11.81 -3.96 13.31
C GLY A 29 12.65 -2.78 13.81
N ASP A 30 13.98 -2.88 13.73
CA ASP A 30 14.94 -1.93 14.32
C ASP A 30 15.27 -0.76 13.38
N LEU A 31 15.21 -0.98 12.05
CA LEU A 31 15.51 0.07 11.06
C LEU A 31 14.58 1.29 11.17
N ILE A 32 13.29 1.03 11.34
CA ILE A 32 12.30 2.04 11.73
C ILE A 32 11.42 1.35 12.76
N GLY A 33 11.64 1.64 14.04
CA GLY A 33 10.86 1.10 15.16
C GLY A 33 9.35 1.27 15.02
N ALA A 34 8.59 0.57 15.87
CA ALA A 34 7.13 0.66 15.85
C ALA A 34 6.60 2.09 16.02
N ASP A 35 7.25 2.91 16.85
CA ASP A 35 6.78 4.26 17.16
C ASP A 35 7.01 5.27 16.03
N PRO A 36 8.21 5.40 15.43
CA PRO A 36 8.37 6.24 14.24
C PRO A 36 7.43 5.85 13.09
N ARG A 37 7.23 4.54 12.84
CA ARG A 37 6.26 4.08 11.84
C ARG A 37 4.85 4.54 12.17
N ARG A 38 4.39 4.38 13.42
CA ARG A 38 3.06 4.82 13.85
C ARG A 38 2.84 6.31 13.61
N HIS A 39 3.84 7.15 13.92
CA HIS A 39 3.74 8.58 13.67
C HIS A 39 3.64 8.91 12.17
N MET A 40 4.45 8.25 11.33
CA MET A 40 4.35 8.41 9.88
C MET A 40 2.97 8.00 9.36
N ILE A 41 2.51 6.80 9.72
CA ILE A 41 1.19 6.28 9.33
C ILE A 41 0.08 7.23 9.77
N ARG A 42 0.13 7.73 11.00
CA ARG A 42 -0.87 8.65 11.55
C ARG A 42 -1.05 9.86 10.64
N VAL A 43 0.04 10.49 10.20
CA VAL A 43 -0.01 11.63 9.27
C VAL A 43 -0.70 11.25 7.95
N PHE A 44 -0.33 10.13 7.35
CA PHE A 44 -0.96 9.69 6.10
C PHE A 44 -2.45 9.32 6.25
N THR A 45 -2.88 8.95 7.45
CA THR A 45 -4.26 8.59 7.76
C THR A 45 -5.15 9.74 8.25
N GLN A 46 -4.58 10.93 8.48
CA GLN A 46 -5.34 12.11 8.92
C GLN A 46 -6.30 12.58 7.84
N SER A 47 -7.54 12.89 8.24
CA SER A 47 -8.59 13.30 7.30
C SER A 47 -8.26 14.64 6.65
N GLU A 48 -7.60 15.54 7.38
CA GLU A 48 -7.17 16.85 6.92
C GLU A 48 -6.10 16.71 5.83
N ILE A 49 -5.08 15.88 6.08
CA ILE A 49 -4.03 15.58 5.09
C ILE A 49 -4.62 14.94 3.83
N ALA A 50 -5.50 13.93 3.99
CA ALA A 50 -6.14 13.28 2.86
C ALA A 50 -7.00 14.25 2.03
N ARG A 51 -7.67 15.21 2.67
CA ARG A 51 -8.46 16.23 1.98
C ARG A 51 -7.57 17.27 1.30
N ASP A 52 -6.64 17.85 2.05
CA ASP A 52 -5.95 19.10 1.68
C ASP A 52 -4.71 18.83 0.80
N VAL A 53 -4.01 17.73 1.05
CA VAL A 53 -2.83 17.32 0.28
C VAL A 53 -3.22 16.34 -0.82
N PHE A 54 -4.06 15.35 -0.50
CA PHE A 54 -4.42 14.28 -1.44
C PHE A 54 -5.70 14.55 -2.24
N GLY A 55 -6.40 15.66 -1.98
CA GLY A 55 -7.58 16.06 -2.75
C GLY A 55 -8.80 15.16 -2.54
N MET A 56 -8.82 14.33 -1.49
CA MET A 56 -9.88 13.35 -1.22
C MET A 56 -11.10 14.04 -0.57
N ARG A 57 -11.93 14.69 -1.39
CA ARG A 57 -13.08 15.49 -0.91
C ARG A 57 -14.17 14.66 -0.23
N GLN A 58 -14.41 13.43 -0.71
CA GLN A 58 -15.45 12.55 -0.18
C GLN A 58 -14.98 11.81 1.07
N ALA A 59 -15.82 11.76 2.11
CA ALA A 59 -15.50 11.07 3.37
C ALA A 59 -15.24 9.57 3.16
N THR A 60 -15.99 8.94 2.24
CA THR A 60 -15.82 7.53 1.86
C THR A 60 -14.45 7.27 1.22
N MET A 61 -13.97 8.18 0.37
CA MET A 61 -12.64 8.10 -0.25
C MET A 61 -11.53 8.23 0.80
N ARG A 62 -11.66 9.18 1.74
CA ARG A 62 -10.72 9.32 2.87
C ARG A 62 -10.70 8.09 3.77
N ASN A 63 -11.86 7.51 4.04
CA ASN A 63 -11.94 6.29 4.84
C ASN A 63 -11.26 5.11 4.13
N CYS A 64 -11.51 4.95 2.82
CA CYS A 64 -10.85 3.93 2.00
C CYS A 64 -9.32 4.09 2.02
N TRP A 65 -8.83 5.32 1.86
CA TRP A 65 -7.39 5.64 1.94
C TRP A 65 -6.79 5.28 3.31
N ARG A 66 -7.44 5.70 4.40
CA ARG A 66 -7.01 5.40 5.77
C ARG A 66 -6.84 3.91 6.01
N LEU A 67 -7.81 3.10 5.58
CA LEU A 67 -7.76 1.65 5.76
C LEU A 67 -6.63 1.02 4.94
N ILE A 68 -6.48 1.44 3.69
CA ILE A 68 -5.44 0.95 2.78
C ILE A 68 -4.03 1.27 3.34
N VAL A 69 -3.77 2.51 3.74
CA VAL A 69 -2.50 2.92 4.38
C VAL A 69 -2.26 2.14 5.68
N GLY A 70 -3.29 1.97 6.51
CA GLY A 70 -3.17 1.22 7.76
C GLY A 70 -2.74 -0.23 7.55
N ILE A 71 -3.26 -0.91 6.52
CA ILE A 71 -2.90 -2.29 6.21
C ILE A 71 -1.48 -2.37 5.63
N ALA A 72 -1.15 -1.49 4.68
CA ALA A 72 0.15 -1.48 4.01
C ALA A 72 1.33 -1.18 4.95
N ALA A 73 1.04 -0.60 6.12
CA ALA A 73 2.03 -0.22 7.10
C ALA A 73 1.88 -0.97 8.45
N ASN A 74 0.97 -1.95 8.53
CA ASN A 74 0.69 -2.77 9.71
C ASN A 74 1.94 -3.51 10.24
N LYS A 75 2.78 -4.01 9.34
CA LYS A 75 3.94 -4.85 9.67
C LYS A 75 5.23 -4.24 9.12
N PRO A 76 6.38 -4.37 9.81
CA PRO A 76 7.68 -3.96 9.27
C PRO A 76 7.95 -4.55 7.87
N LEU A 77 7.51 -5.79 7.63
CA LEU A 77 7.67 -6.51 6.36
C LEU A 77 6.62 -6.17 5.31
N ALA A 78 5.63 -5.33 5.61
CA ALA A 78 4.62 -4.93 4.63
C ALA A 78 5.23 -4.01 3.58
N ILE A 79 6.20 -3.14 3.92
CA ILE A 79 6.94 -2.25 2.99
C ILE A 79 6.01 -1.45 2.04
N GLY A 80 4.78 -1.10 2.47
CA GLY A 80 3.81 -0.43 1.61
C GLY A 80 3.03 -1.37 0.67
N PHE A 81 3.22 -2.69 0.77
CA PHE A 81 2.54 -3.70 -0.02
C PHE A 81 1.37 -4.31 0.76
N ILE A 82 0.25 -4.49 0.06
CA ILE A 82 -0.90 -5.24 0.57
C ILE A 82 -0.99 -6.55 -0.22
N GLU A 83 -0.86 -7.66 0.49
CA GLU A 83 -1.15 -9.00 -0.05
C GLU A 83 -2.61 -9.34 0.27
N VAL A 84 -3.39 -9.69 -0.76
CA VAL A 84 -4.84 -9.85 -0.61
C VAL A 84 -5.34 -11.15 -1.23
N ASP A 85 -5.78 -12.08 -0.40
CA ASP A 85 -6.47 -13.28 -0.87
C ASP A 85 -7.76 -12.94 -1.63
N GLY A 86 -7.94 -13.51 -2.82
CA GLY A 86 -9.10 -13.19 -3.68
C GLY A 86 -8.99 -11.84 -4.41
N GLY A 87 -7.88 -11.14 -4.27
CA GLY A 87 -7.58 -9.96 -5.07
C GLY A 87 -8.35 -8.71 -4.75
N LEU A 88 -8.58 -7.83 -5.72
CA LEU A 88 -9.33 -6.58 -5.49
C LEU A 88 -10.72 -6.83 -4.89
N ARG A 89 -11.40 -7.93 -5.28
CA ARG A 89 -12.66 -8.32 -4.64
C ARG A 89 -12.46 -8.72 -3.18
N GLY A 90 -11.44 -9.53 -2.89
CA GLY A 90 -11.06 -9.87 -1.52
C GLY A 90 -10.66 -8.64 -0.68
N LEU A 91 -10.01 -7.66 -1.31
CA LEU A 91 -9.62 -6.40 -0.66
C LEU A 91 -10.87 -5.60 -0.31
N GLY A 92 -11.81 -5.52 -1.25
CA GLY A 92 -13.12 -4.89 -1.01
C GLY A 92 -13.86 -5.52 0.17
N VAL A 93 -13.92 -6.86 0.23
CA VAL A 93 -14.52 -7.58 1.37
C VAL A 93 -13.79 -7.27 2.67
N TYR A 94 -12.46 -7.32 2.69
CA TYR A 94 -11.65 -7.02 3.86
C TYR A 94 -11.83 -5.57 4.35
N LEU A 95 -11.98 -4.63 3.43
CA LEU A 95 -12.17 -3.21 3.72
C LEU A 95 -13.62 -2.80 3.99
N GLY A 96 -14.60 -3.66 3.69
CA GLY A 96 -16.01 -3.27 3.65
C GLY A 96 -16.32 -2.22 2.56
N VAL A 97 -15.56 -2.20 1.46
CA VAL A 97 -15.71 -1.26 0.34
C VAL A 97 -16.11 -2.04 -0.91
N ASP A 98 -17.13 -1.58 -1.64
CA ASP A 98 -17.53 -2.27 -2.86
C ASP A 98 -16.43 -2.25 -3.93
N TYR A 99 -16.36 -3.32 -4.72
CA TYR A 99 -15.33 -3.51 -5.74
C TYR A 99 -15.25 -2.34 -6.73
N THR A 100 -16.38 -1.77 -7.14
CA THR A 100 -16.40 -0.72 -8.16
C THR A 100 -15.86 0.61 -7.60
N THR A 101 -16.22 0.95 -6.36
CA THR A 101 -15.65 2.11 -5.66
C THR A 101 -14.17 1.92 -5.39
N LEU A 102 -13.74 0.73 -4.98
CA LEU A 102 -12.34 0.44 -4.74
C LEU A 102 -11.51 0.59 -6.03
N CYS A 103 -11.95 -0.01 -7.14
CA CYS A 103 -11.31 0.18 -8.44
C CYS A 103 -11.26 1.65 -8.87
N ARG A 104 -12.36 2.38 -8.73
CA ARG A 104 -12.42 3.81 -9.09
C ARG A 104 -11.41 4.64 -8.29
N ASN A 105 -11.33 4.41 -6.97
CA ASN A 105 -10.40 5.12 -6.11
C ASN A 105 -8.95 4.80 -6.46
N LEU A 106 -8.61 3.51 -6.63
CA LEU A 106 -7.25 3.08 -6.95
C LEU A 106 -6.77 3.63 -8.29
N ASN A 107 -7.61 3.59 -9.34
CA ASN A 107 -7.28 4.19 -10.63
C ASN A 107 -7.08 5.71 -10.49
N GLY A 108 -8.01 6.39 -9.80
CA GLY A 108 -7.90 7.83 -9.58
C GLY A 108 -6.68 8.25 -8.76
N TRP A 109 -6.13 7.36 -7.93
CA TRP A 109 -4.89 7.57 -7.17
C TRP A 109 -3.64 7.23 -7.96
N GLU A 110 -3.69 6.23 -8.84
CA GLU A 110 -2.62 5.86 -9.76
C GLU A 110 -2.41 6.89 -10.87
N ASP A 111 -3.48 7.54 -11.33
CA ASP A 111 -3.42 8.56 -12.39
C ASP A 111 -2.87 9.92 -11.91
N ARG A 112 -2.59 10.08 -10.61
CA ARG A 112 -2.02 11.33 -10.06
C ARG A 112 -0.53 11.44 -10.40
N GLN A 113 -0.02 12.68 -10.38
CA GLN A 113 1.40 12.97 -10.56
C GLN A 113 1.94 13.76 -9.34
N PRO A 114 2.74 13.13 -8.45
CA PRO A 114 3.10 11.72 -8.43
C PRO A 114 1.92 10.80 -8.02
N PRO A 115 1.94 9.51 -8.40
CA PRO A 115 0.90 8.56 -8.03
C PRO A 115 0.89 8.36 -6.52
N LEU A 116 -0.30 8.24 -5.94
CA LEU A 116 -0.45 7.91 -4.51
C LEU A 116 -0.46 6.40 -4.24
N VAL A 117 -0.79 5.62 -5.26
CA VAL A 117 -0.83 4.16 -5.23
C VAL A 117 -0.37 3.67 -6.60
N VAL A 118 0.35 2.56 -6.63
CA VAL A 118 0.64 1.81 -7.85
C VAL A 118 -0.11 0.49 -7.78
N ALA A 119 -1.17 0.36 -8.58
CA ALA A 119 -1.88 -0.89 -8.73
C ALA A 119 -1.19 -1.77 -9.79
N GLY A 120 -1.24 -3.09 -9.60
CA GLY A 120 -0.62 -4.01 -10.54
C GLY A 120 -1.25 -5.39 -10.50
N HIS A 121 -0.99 -6.16 -11.54
CA HIS A 121 -1.48 -7.52 -11.66
C HIS A 121 -0.43 -8.47 -11.06
N GLY A 122 -0.88 -9.43 -10.25
CA GLY A 122 -0.01 -10.47 -9.70
C GLY A 122 0.63 -11.32 -10.81
N LYS A 123 1.72 -12.03 -10.50
CA LYS A 123 2.31 -13.02 -11.41
C LYS A 123 1.23 -14.05 -11.77
N ARG A 124 0.93 -14.22 -13.06
CA ARG A 124 -0.02 -15.24 -13.54
C ARG A 124 0.55 -16.62 -13.22
N THR A 125 0.15 -17.19 -12.10
CA THR A 125 0.40 -18.58 -11.71
C THR A 125 -0.95 -19.20 -11.38
N ARG A 126 -1.09 -20.53 -11.54
CA ARG A 126 -2.37 -21.26 -11.46
C ARG A 126 -3.16 -21.03 -10.16
N ALA A 127 -2.52 -20.50 -9.12
CA ALA A 127 -3.17 -20.05 -7.91
C ALA A 127 -2.37 -18.88 -7.29
N ARG A 128 -2.85 -17.63 -7.36
CA ARG A 128 -2.85 -16.64 -6.24
C ARG A 128 -3.20 -15.18 -6.63
N ALA A 129 -3.70 -14.52 -5.59
CA ALA A 129 -4.01 -13.11 -5.32
C ALA A 129 -3.31 -11.99 -6.11
N PRO A 130 -4.04 -10.96 -6.60
CA PRO A 130 -3.46 -9.67 -6.96
C PRO A 130 -2.97 -8.84 -5.77
N VAL A 131 -2.04 -7.93 -6.05
CA VAL A 131 -1.25 -7.15 -5.07
C VAL A 131 -1.45 -5.67 -5.38
N ALA A 132 -1.56 -4.84 -4.34
CA ALA A 132 -1.55 -3.37 -4.45
C ALA A 132 -0.36 -2.79 -3.66
N VAL A 133 0.22 -1.68 -4.15
CA VAL A 133 1.33 -0.97 -3.53
C VAL A 133 0.94 0.47 -3.30
N ILE A 134 1.18 0.97 -2.09
CA ILE A 134 1.08 2.39 -1.71
C ILE A 134 2.48 2.99 -1.72
#